data_AF-A0A3N5GQJ1-F1
#
_entry.id   AF-A0A3N5GQJ1-F1
#
_cell.length_a   1.000
_cell.length_b   1.000
_cell.length_c   1.000
_cell.angle_alpha   90.00
_cell.angle_beta   90.00
_cell.angle_gamma   90.00
#
_symmetry.space_group_name_H-M   'P 1'
#
loop_
_entity.id
_entity.type
_entity.pdbx_description
1 polymer ?
#
loop_
_entity_poly.entity_id
_entity_poly.type
_entity_poly.pdbx_seq_one_letter_code
_entity_poly.pdbx_strand_id
1 'polypeptide(L)' 'MAALGQRSRSGGRGRRLVNEINVVPYIDVMLVLLVIFIVTAPLLTHAVKIDLPRASSQMNEVKRENIHLSIDAAGTVYW' A
#
# COMPACT_ATOMS: atom_id res chain seq x y z
N MET A 1 32.92 12.93 82.43
CA MET A 1 33.49 11.92 81.51
C MET A 1 32.67 11.99 80.23
N ALA A 2 33.05 12.84 79.27
CA ALA A 2 34.08 12.61 78.26
C ALA A 2 33.68 11.51 77.25
N ALA A 3 33.58 11.94 76.00
CA ALA A 3 33.17 11.22 74.81
C ALA A 3 34.03 9.99 74.52
N LEU A 4 33.48 9.05 73.74
CA LEU A 4 33.91 8.73 72.37
C LEU A 4 33.56 7.27 72.06
N GLY A 5 32.95 7.02 70.90
CA GLY A 5 32.69 5.67 70.46
C GLY A 5 32.00 5.54 69.12
N GLN A 6 32.33 6.43 68.17
CA GLN A 6 32.03 6.20 66.76
C GLN A 6 32.50 4.80 66.34
N ARG A 7 31.58 3.98 65.83
CA ARG A 7 31.92 2.95 64.85
C ARG A 7 30.91 2.99 63.72
N SER A 8 31.36 3.57 62.63
CA SER A 8 30.74 3.46 61.32
C SER A 8 30.65 1.98 60.91
N ARG A 9 29.51 1.59 60.34
CA ARG A 9 29.51 0.86 59.07
C ARG A 9 28.37 1.40 58.22
N SER A 10 28.75 2.34 57.37
CA SER A 10 28.09 2.66 56.12
C SER A 10 27.73 1.35 55.39
N GLY A 11 26.51 0.87 55.59
CA GLY A 11 25.87 -0.11 54.72
C GLY A 11 25.24 0.65 53.57
N GLY A 12 26.07 1.03 52.59
CA GLY A 12 25.62 1.69 51.38
C GLY A 12 24.50 0.87 50.78
N ARG A 13 23.27 1.41 50.83
CA ARG A 13 22.16 0.98 49.99
C ARG A 13 22.60 1.22 48.56
N GLY A 14 23.32 0.25 48.01
CA GLY A 14 23.48 0.07 46.58
C GLY A 14 22.11 -0.21 46.04
N ARG A 15 21.32 0.86 45.89
CA ARG A 15 20.12 0.89 45.07
C ARG A 15 20.61 0.50 43.69
N ARG A 16 20.52 -0.78 43.38
CA ARG A 16 20.73 -1.31 42.04
C ARG A 16 19.68 -0.60 41.21
N LEU A 17 20.10 0.46 40.52
CA LEU A 17 19.28 1.15 39.54
C LEU A 17 19.15 0.15 38.40
N VAL A 18 18.12 -0.68 38.46
CA VAL A 18 17.74 -1.54 37.36
C VAL A 18 17.13 -0.59 36.34
N ASN A 19 17.97 -0.07 35.46
CA ASN A 19 17.53 0.74 34.34
C ASN A 19 17.03 -0.23 33.27
N GLU A 20 15.78 -0.68 33.44
CA GLU A 20 15.07 -1.44 32.42
C GLU A 20 14.93 -0.51 31.21
N ILE A 21 15.72 -0.78 30.17
CA ILE A 21 15.58 -0.05 28.92
C ILE A 21 14.19 -0.38 28.39
N ASN A 22 13.35 0.63 28.18
CA ASN A 22 12.10 0.45 27.47
C ASN A 22 12.44 0.00 26.03
N VAL A 23 12.31 -1.30 25.77
CA VAL A 23 12.57 -1.89 24.44
C VAL A 23 11.42 -1.64 23.46
N VAL A 24 10.21 -1.35 23.97
CA VAL A 24 9.00 -1.14 23.16
C VAL A 24 9.17 -0.02 22.14
N PRO A 25 9.68 1.19 22.47
CA PRO A 25 9.94 2.23 21.49
C PRO A 25 10.97 1.84 20.42
N TYR A 26 11.95 0.99 20.77
CA TYR A 26 12.96 0.53 19.82
C TYR A 26 12.39 -0.50 18.83
N ILE A 27 11.59 -1.42 19.35
CA ILE A 27 10.90 -2.43 18.54
C ILE A 27 9.93 -1.75 17.57
N ASP A 28 9.22 -0.70 17.99
CA ASP A 28 8.31 0.06 17.13
C ASP A 28 9.03 0.62 15.89
N VAL A 29 10.17 1.30 16.07
CA VAL A 29 10.96 1.82 14.95
C VAL A 29 11.47 0.71 14.02
N MET A 30 11.95 -0.41 14.58
CA MET A 30 12.42 -1.53 13.77
C MET A 30 11.29 -2.20 12.98
N LEU A 31 10.09 -2.31 13.57
CA LEU A 31 8.91 -2.86 12.90
C LEU A 31 8.37 -1.92 11.83
N VAL A 32 8.39 -0.60 12.05
CA VAL A 32 8.04 0.39 11.03
C VAL A 32 8.92 0.23 9.78
N LEU A 33 10.23 0.08 9.95
CA LEU A 33 11.15 -0.16 8.83
C LEU A 33 10.84 -1.46 8.08
N LEU A 34 10.50 -2.53 8.80
CA LEU A 34 10.11 -3.81 8.20
C LEU A 34 8.82 -3.69 7.38
N VAL A 35 7.81 -3.00 7.90
CA VAL A 35 6.53 -2.76 7.21
C VAL A 35 6.75 -1.95 5.93
N ILE A 36 7.60 -0.91 5.97
CA ILE A 36 7.96 -0.14 4.77
C ILE A 36 8.53 -1.07 3.69
N PHE A 37 9.48 -1.93 4.04
CA PHE A 37 10.05 -2.88 3.08
C PHE A 37 9.00 -3.86 2.53
N ILE A 38 8.13 -4.42 3.37
CA ILE A 38 7.07 -5.33 2.94
C ILE A 38 6.10 -4.65 1.95
N VAL A 39 5.70 -3.41 2.21
CA VAL A 39 4.73 -2.67 1.37
C VAL A 39 5.35 -2.24 0.04
N THR A 40 6.65 -1.94 0.01
CA THR A 40 7.33 -1.55 -1.25
C THR A 40 7.58 -2.72 -2.20
N ALA A 41 7.69 -3.96 -1.71
CA ALA A 41 7.90 -5.15 -2.53
C ALA A 41 6.82 -5.38 -3.63
N PRO A 42 5.49 -5.33 -3.34
CA PRO A 42 4.46 -5.46 -4.37
C PRO A 42 4.43 -4.27 -5.35
N LEU A 43 4.94 -3.09 -4.97
CA LEU A 43 4.96 -1.93 -5.88
C LEU A 43 5.93 -2.14 -7.06
N LEU A 44 6.98 -2.96 -6.89
CA LEU A 44 7.94 -3.26 -7.96
C LEU A 44 7.36 -4.15 -9.06
N THR A 45 6.27 -4.89 -8.79
CA THR A 45 5.71 -5.87 -9.74
C THR A 45 4.56 -5.29 -10.58
N HIS A 46 4.00 -4.13 -10.22
CA HIS A 46 2.90 -3.48 -10.94
C HIS A 46 3.35 -2.49 -12.02
N ALA A 47 4.46 -2.79 -12.72
CA ALA A 47 4.70 -2.20 -14.05
C ALA A 47 3.73 -2.83 -15.05
N VAL A 48 2.44 -2.51 -14.93
CA VAL A 48 1.42 -2.93 -15.89
C VAL A 48 1.83 -2.33 -17.22
N LYS A 49 2.20 -3.18 -18.18
CA LYS A 49 2.36 -2.77 -19.58
C LYS A 49 0.98 -2.33 -20.06
N ILE A 50 0.72 -1.03 -19.99
CA ILE A 50 -0.45 -0.43 -20.61
C ILE A 50 -0.13 -0.38 -22.10
N ASP A 51 -0.61 -1.37 -22.84
CA ASP A 51 -0.61 -1.32 -24.29
C ASP A 51 -1.67 -0.30 -24.71
N LEU A 52 -1.24 0.94 -24.98
CA LEU A 52 -2.14 1.95 -25.50
C LEU A 52 -2.66 1.48 -26.87
N PRO A 53 -3.99 1.35 -27.05
CA PRO A 53 -4.54 0.99 -28.35
C PRO A 53 -4.21 2.10 -29.33
N ARG A 54 -3.56 1.74 -30.44
CA ARG A 54 -3.34 2.70 -31.52
C ARG A 54 -4.68 3.01 -32.17
N ALA A 55 -5.07 4.28 -32.16
CA ALA A 55 -6.24 4.74 -32.90
C ALA A 55 -6.01 4.46 -34.39
N SER A 56 -6.73 3.46 -34.92
CA SER A 56 -6.81 3.22 -36.37
C SER A 56 -7.77 4.26 -36.93
N SER A 57 -7.26 5.26 -37.65
CA SER A 57 -8.08 6.20 -38.41
C SER A 57 -8.56 5.61 -39.74
N GLN A 58 -8.83 4.30 -39.78
CA GLN A 58 -9.47 3.72 -40.94
C GLN A 58 -10.86 4.34 -41.04
N MET A 59 -11.08 5.08 -42.13
CA MET A 59 -12.42 5.49 -42.53
C MET A 59 -13.25 4.23 -42.53
N ASN A 60 -14.23 4.15 -41.62
CA ASN A 60 -15.22 3.10 -41.65
C ASN A 60 -16.02 3.37 -42.93
N GLU A 61 -15.60 2.77 -44.04
CA GLU A 61 -16.41 2.72 -45.25
C GLU A 61 -17.63 1.88 -44.88
N VAL A 62 -18.65 2.57 -44.34
CA VAL A 62 -19.98 2.04 -44.19
C VAL A 62 -20.42 1.72 -45.61
N LYS A 63 -20.14 0.49 -46.06
CA LYS A 63 -20.68 -0.06 -47.28
C LYS A 63 -22.19 0.01 -47.09
N ARG A 64 -22.82 1.03 -47.69
CA ARG A 64 -24.27 1.21 -47.63
C ARG A 64 -24.85 -0.01 -48.33
N GLU A 65 -25.30 -0.98 -47.55
CA GLU A 65 -26.18 -2.01 -48.05
C GLU A 65 -27.49 -1.29 -48.36
N ASN A 66 -27.74 -1.07 -49.66
CA ASN A 66 -28.93 -0.41 -50.12
C ASN A 66 -30.09 -1.41 -49.96
N ILE A 67 -30.81 -1.32 -48.85
CA ILE A 67 -31.99 -2.16 -48.60
C ILE A 67 -33.17 -1.52 -49.31
N HIS A 68 -33.67 -2.18 -50.36
CA HIS A 68 -34.78 -1.68 -51.17
C HIS A 68 -36.12 -2.22 -50.63
N LEU A 69 -36.68 -1.49 -49.68
CA LEU A 69 -38.02 -1.77 -49.16
C LEU A 69 -39.08 -1.19 -50.10
N SER A 70 -39.95 -2.04 -50.66
CA SER A 70 -41.11 -1.63 -51.48
C SER A 70 -42.40 -2.13 -50.84
N ILE A 71 -43.45 -1.30 -50.87
CA ILE A 71 -44.77 -1.63 -50.33
C ILE A 71 -45.79 -1.45 -51.47
N ASP A 72 -46.56 -2.49 -51.76
CA ASP A 72 -47.63 -2.42 -52.75
C ASP A 72 -48.92 -1.79 -52.15
N ALA A 73 -49.88 -1.47 -53.02
CA ALA A 73 -51.16 -0.89 -52.57
C ALA A 73 -52.01 -1.85 -51.70
N ALA A 74 -51.65 -3.13 -51.63
CA ALA A 74 -52.28 -4.13 -50.77
C ALA A 74 -51.58 -4.25 -49.40
N GLY A 75 -50.51 -3.49 -49.16
CA GLY A 75 -49.75 -3.49 -47.91
C GLY A 75 -48.71 -4.60 -47.82
N THR A 76 -48.41 -5.30 -48.91
CA THR A 76 -47.37 -6.33 -48.96
C THR A 76 -45.99 -5.67 -49.00
N VAL A 77 -45.08 -6.12 -48.13
CA VAL A 77 -43.71 -5.60 -48.01
C VAL A 77 -42.74 -6.51 -48.75
N TYR A 78 -41.90 -5.91 -49.59
CA TYR A 78 -40.79 -6.53 -50.32
C TYR A 78 -39.47 -5.89 -49.84
N TRP A 79 -38.42 -6.68 -49.61
CA TRP A 79 -37.11 -6.22 -49.15
C TRP A 79 -35.97 -6.82 -49.98
#